data_AF-A0AA41DFQ7-F1
#
_entry.id   AF-A0AA41DFQ7-F1
#
_cell.length_a   1.000
_cell.length_b   1.000
_cell.length_c   1.000
_cell.angle_alpha   90.00
_cell.angle_beta   90.00
_cell.angle_gamma   90.00
#
_symmetry.space_group_name_H-M   'P 1'
#
loop_
_entity.id
_entity.type
_entity.pdbx_description
1 polymer ?
#
loop_
_entity_poly.entity_id
_entity_poly.type
_entity_poly.pdbx_seq_one_letter_code
_entity_poly.pdbx_strand_id
1 'polypeptide(L)'
;MIFPPTTCQRLIVKVGSALLVTPEGEVRRDWLTGLVADIAARVRAGQQIAIVSSGAIALGARRLGLPKGGRASLEDAQAAAATGQIALSQAWAELLHAENLTAAQMLVTLDDLEDRRRYLNAAATLGRLLGLGVVPVINENDSVATEEIRFGDNDRLAARVGQAAGANGVLLLSDVDGLYDSNPHTNPDARHIERVERIDAVSGMADGGSASGMGSGGMVSKIAAARIAVSAGAHLAIASGRIDHPLSTPARHTIFVAEKSAPARKAWLAGGLTARGAIMVDAGAARALAEGNSLLAAGATAVQGHFARGDLVTVEGPNGTIARGLSEYDSTEARALIGTRSDQQAEILGHAPRAALIHRNHLALL
;
A
#
# COMPACT_ATOMS: atom_id res chain seq x y z
N MET A 1 6.47 15.33 -15.09
CA MET A 1 5.63 14.15 -14.77
C MET A 1 6.02 13.66 -13.38
N ILE A 2 5.06 13.47 -12.48
CA ILE A 2 5.31 12.94 -11.13
C ILE A 2 5.53 11.43 -11.22
N PHE A 3 6.60 10.92 -10.60
CA PHE A 3 6.95 9.49 -10.55
C PHE A 3 6.93 8.78 -11.92
N PRO A 4 7.85 9.13 -12.85
CA PRO A 4 7.88 8.55 -14.19
C PRO A 4 8.22 7.04 -14.14
N PRO A 5 7.71 6.22 -15.09
CA PRO A 5 7.98 4.78 -15.16
C PRO A 5 9.47 4.39 -15.11
N THR A 6 10.34 5.24 -15.69
CA THR A 6 11.79 5.00 -15.77
C THR A 6 12.51 5.02 -14.42
N THR A 7 11.97 5.73 -13.43
CA THR A 7 12.59 5.87 -12.09
C THR A 7 11.68 5.40 -10.96
N CYS A 8 10.43 5.05 -11.26
CA CYS A 8 9.44 4.56 -10.31
C CYS A 8 8.76 3.33 -10.92
N GLN A 9 9.29 2.14 -10.63
CA GLN A 9 8.76 0.90 -11.20
C GLN A 9 7.39 0.55 -10.63
N ARG A 10 7.16 0.83 -9.34
CA ARG A 10 5.89 0.54 -8.66
C ARG A 10 5.33 1.79 -7.98
N LEU A 11 4.10 2.14 -8.36
CA LEU A 11 3.41 3.36 -7.93
C LEU A 11 2.05 3.03 -7.32
N ILE A 12 1.78 3.61 -6.14
CA ILE A 12 0.42 3.64 -5.57
C ILE A 12 -0.21 4.98 -5.90
N VAL A 13 -1.42 4.98 -6.45
CA VAL A 13 -2.19 6.20 -6.72
C VAL A 13 -3.43 6.20 -5.84
N LYS A 14 -3.52 7.18 -4.94
CA LYS A 14 -4.71 7.37 -4.11
C LYS A 14 -5.63 8.38 -4.74
N VAL A 15 -6.91 8.02 -4.85
CA VAL A 15 -7.98 8.88 -5.35
C VAL A 15 -8.97 9.17 -4.22
N GLY A 16 -9.09 10.44 -3.83
CA GLY A 16 -10.05 10.88 -2.81
C GLY A 16 -11.49 10.93 -3.31
N SER A 17 -12.45 10.80 -2.39
CA SER A 17 -13.89 10.80 -2.72
C SER A 17 -14.33 12.09 -3.42
N ALA A 18 -13.77 13.24 -3.02
CA ALA A 18 -14.08 14.55 -3.62
C ALA A 18 -13.68 14.66 -5.09
N LEU A 19 -12.74 13.84 -5.57
CA LEU A 19 -12.32 13.79 -6.97
C LEU A 19 -13.16 12.80 -7.79
N LEU A 20 -13.69 11.78 -7.14
CA LEU A 20 -14.32 10.65 -7.82
C LEU A 20 -15.85 10.74 -7.83
N VAL A 21 -16.45 11.35 -6.82
CA VAL A 21 -17.90 11.39 -6.61
C VAL A 21 -18.41 12.81 -6.77
N THR A 22 -19.47 12.99 -7.55
CA THR A 22 -20.18 14.27 -7.69
C THR A 22 -20.99 14.58 -6.42
N PRO A 23 -21.35 15.85 -6.16
CA PRO A 23 -22.26 16.20 -5.07
C PRO A 23 -23.59 15.41 -5.09
N GLU A 24 -24.04 15.07 -6.30
CA GLU A 24 -25.27 14.30 -6.59
C GLU A 24 -25.11 12.80 -6.26
N GLY A 25 -23.89 12.29 -6.05
CA GLY A 25 -23.64 10.89 -5.71
C GLY A 25 -23.31 10.00 -6.89
N GLU A 26 -22.85 10.57 -7.99
CA GLU A 26 -22.47 9.84 -9.19
C GLU A 26 -20.95 9.78 -9.33
N VAL A 27 -20.45 8.79 -10.06
CA VAL A 27 -19.02 8.74 -10.40
C VAL A 27 -18.74 9.79 -11.47
N ARG A 28 -17.70 10.60 -11.28
CA ARG A 28 -17.15 11.52 -12.29
C ARG A 28 -16.45 10.73 -13.40
N ARG A 29 -17.25 10.09 -14.27
CA ARG A 29 -16.79 9.14 -15.27
C ARG A 29 -15.80 9.74 -16.27
N ASP A 30 -16.01 10.97 -16.73
CA ASP A 30 -15.11 11.61 -17.71
C ASP A 30 -13.71 11.81 -17.12
N TRP A 31 -13.64 12.34 -15.89
CA TRP A 31 -12.38 12.50 -15.16
C TRP A 31 -11.70 11.15 -14.90
N LEU A 32 -12.47 10.14 -14.46
CA LEU A 32 -11.96 8.80 -14.21
C LEU A 32 -11.41 8.14 -15.48
N THR A 33 -12.06 8.39 -16.63
CA THR A 33 -11.61 7.92 -17.95
C THR A 33 -10.24 8.50 -18.29
N GLY A 34 -10.03 9.81 -18.07
CA GLY A 34 -8.73 10.45 -18.26
C GLY A 34 -7.63 9.87 -17.37
N LEU A 35 -7.94 9.63 -16.09
CA LEU A 35 -7.02 8.95 -15.17
C LEU A 35 -6.69 7.52 -15.61
N VAL A 36 -7.70 6.75 -16.04
CA VAL A 36 -7.50 5.38 -16.50
C VAL A 36 -6.65 5.32 -17.77
N ALA A 37 -6.84 6.24 -18.71
CA ALA A 37 -5.99 6.37 -19.90
C ALA A 37 -4.51 6.62 -19.51
N ASP A 38 -4.27 7.47 -18.50
CA ASP A 38 -2.91 7.69 -17.99
C ASP A 38 -2.30 6.43 -17.35
N ILE A 39 -3.09 5.73 -16.53
CA ILE A 39 -2.68 4.46 -15.91
C ILE A 39 -2.29 3.46 -17.00
N ALA A 40 -3.11 3.34 -18.04
CA ALA A 40 -2.85 2.45 -19.16
C ALA A 40 -1.58 2.80 -19.92
N ALA A 41 -1.34 4.09 -20.20
CA ALA A 41 -0.09 4.53 -20.81
C ALA A 41 1.14 4.15 -19.97
N ARG A 42 1.06 4.33 -18.65
CA ARG A 42 2.15 4.01 -17.71
C ARG A 42 2.37 2.51 -17.54
N VAL A 43 1.30 1.71 -17.48
CA VAL A 43 1.38 0.24 -17.44
C VAL A 43 2.00 -0.30 -18.73
N ARG A 44 1.61 0.22 -19.90
CA ARG A 44 2.25 -0.11 -21.18
C ARG A 44 3.75 0.25 -21.21
N ALA A 45 4.15 1.29 -20.48
CA ALA A 45 5.55 1.66 -20.29
C ALA A 45 6.29 0.82 -19.20
N GLY A 46 5.65 -0.22 -18.66
CA GLY A 46 6.24 -1.15 -17.70
C GLY A 46 6.09 -0.76 -16.22
N GLN A 47 5.36 0.31 -15.90
CA GLN A 47 5.09 0.70 -14.51
C GLN A 47 3.99 -0.19 -13.91
N GLN A 48 4.24 -0.76 -12.73
CA GLN A 48 3.23 -1.45 -11.94
C GLN A 48 2.45 -0.45 -11.10
N ILE A 49 1.13 -0.39 -11.29
CA ILE A 49 0.26 0.58 -10.62
C ILE A 49 -0.80 -0.14 -9.78
N ALA A 50 -1.00 0.33 -8.55
CA ALA A 50 -2.17 -0.01 -7.75
C ALA A 50 -2.90 1.26 -7.33
N ILE A 51 -4.22 1.16 -7.21
CA ILE A 51 -5.11 2.27 -6.91
C ILE A 51 -5.64 2.11 -5.49
N VAL A 52 -5.61 3.17 -4.69
CA VAL A 52 -6.39 3.26 -3.45
C VAL A 52 -7.54 4.22 -3.67
N SER A 53 -8.75 3.70 -3.82
CA SER A 53 -9.92 4.50 -4.20
C SER A 53 -10.82 4.74 -2.99
N SER A 54 -11.17 5.98 -2.71
CA SER A 54 -12.27 6.32 -1.80
C SER A 54 -13.61 6.40 -2.55
N GLY A 55 -14.70 6.72 -1.84
CA GLY A 55 -15.98 7.13 -2.45
C GLY A 55 -17.12 6.14 -2.27
N ALA A 56 -16.88 4.92 -1.77
CA ALA A 56 -17.91 3.91 -1.55
C ALA A 56 -19.07 4.41 -0.68
N ILE A 57 -18.77 4.97 0.51
CA ILE A 57 -19.80 5.53 1.39
C ILE A 57 -20.61 6.63 0.69
N ALA A 58 -19.95 7.56 0.00
CA ALA A 58 -20.64 8.67 -0.66
C ALA A 58 -21.59 8.19 -1.78
N LEU A 59 -21.17 7.22 -2.59
CA LEU A 59 -21.98 6.61 -3.64
C LEU A 59 -23.17 5.84 -3.05
N GLY A 60 -22.92 5.00 -2.05
CA GLY A 60 -23.97 4.15 -1.47
C GLY A 60 -24.98 4.94 -0.65
N ALA A 61 -24.53 5.95 0.09
CA ALA A 61 -25.41 6.82 0.87
C ALA A 61 -26.48 7.47 -0.01
N ARG A 62 -26.09 7.94 -1.20
CA ARG A 62 -27.01 8.57 -2.15
C ARG A 62 -27.98 7.57 -2.75
N ARG A 63 -27.51 6.37 -3.11
CA ARG A 63 -28.35 5.27 -3.60
C ARG A 63 -29.38 4.79 -2.57
N LEU A 64 -29.01 4.81 -1.30
CA LEU A 64 -29.87 4.39 -0.19
C LEU A 64 -30.72 5.52 0.38
N GLY A 65 -30.54 6.77 -0.08
CA GLY A 65 -31.24 7.94 0.47
C GLY A 65 -30.86 8.25 1.92
N LEU A 66 -29.67 7.86 2.37
CA LEU A 66 -29.24 8.02 3.77
C LEU A 66 -28.86 9.48 4.08
N PRO A 67 -29.27 10.01 5.24
CA PRO A 67 -28.97 11.38 5.64
C PRO A 67 -27.47 11.56 5.93
N LYS A 68 -27.02 12.83 5.98
CA LYS A 68 -25.62 13.21 6.28
C LYS A 68 -24.57 12.50 5.40
N GLY A 69 -24.94 12.08 4.20
CA GLY A 69 -24.05 11.33 3.31
C GLY A 69 -23.69 9.94 3.83
N GLY A 70 -24.63 9.28 4.53
CA GLY A 70 -24.46 7.93 5.06
C GLY A 70 -23.58 7.88 6.29
N ARG A 71 -23.40 8.98 7.00
CA ARG A 71 -22.58 9.06 8.23
C ARG A 71 -23.39 9.52 9.43
N ALA A 72 -24.69 9.23 9.45
CA ALA A 72 -25.53 9.57 10.59
C ALA A 72 -25.32 8.59 11.76
N SER A 73 -24.98 7.33 11.47
CA SER A 73 -24.51 6.32 12.41
C SER A 73 -23.43 5.43 11.78
N LEU A 74 -22.84 4.53 12.58
CA LEU A 74 -21.91 3.49 12.10
C LEU A 74 -22.59 2.58 11.07
N GLU A 75 -23.81 2.13 11.37
CA GLU A 75 -24.58 1.20 10.54
C GLU A 75 -24.92 1.82 9.20
N ASP A 76 -25.30 3.11 9.18
CA ASP A 76 -25.50 3.87 7.95
C ASP A 76 -24.23 3.91 7.09
N ALA A 77 -23.06 4.12 7.73
CA ALA A 77 -21.79 4.18 7.02
C ALA A 77 -21.38 2.84 6.45
N GLN A 78 -21.57 1.75 7.20
CA GLN A 78 -21.31 0.39 6.76
C GLN A 78 -22.26 -0.04 5.63
N ALA A 79 -23.56 0.26 5.75
CA ALA A 79 -24.55 -0.04 4.72
C ALA A 79 -24.29 0.76 3.43
N ALA A 80 -23.96 2.04 3.56
CA ALA A 80 -23.55 2.89 2.46
C ALA A 80 -22.25 2.37 1.80
N ALA A 81 -21.24 2.01 2.58
CA ALA A 81 -20.01 1.43 2.06
C ALA A 81 -20.27 0.14 1.27
N ALA A 82 -20.99 -0.82 1.85
CA ALA A 82 -21.30 -2.09 1.20
C ALA A 82 -22.03 -1.88 -0.13
N THR A 83 -23.01 -0.98 -0.16
CA THR A 83 -23.79 -0.67 -1.36
C THR A 83 -22.97 0.06 -2.42
N GLY A 84 -22.24 1.10 -2.01
CA GLY A 84 -21.47 1.93 -2.93
C GLY A 84 -20.18 1.27 -3.43
N GLN A 85 -19.62 0.31 -2.69
CA GLN A 85 -18.43 -0.42 -3.11
C GLN A 85 -18.70 -1.25 -4.38
N ILE A 86 -19.90 -1.80 -4.57
CA ILE A 86 -20.29 -2.49 -5.81
C ILE A 86 -20.20 -1.52 -7.00
N ALA A 87 -20.80 -0.33 -6.84
CA ALA A 87 -20.80 0.72 -7.85
C ALA A 87 -19.38 1.18 -8.23
N LEU A 88 -18.56 1.38 -7.19
CA LEU A 88 -17.19 1.84 -7.32
C LEU A 88 -16.34 0.81 -8.07
N SER A 89 -16.43 -0.46 -7.65
CA SER A 89 -15.70 -1.56 -8.28
C SER A 89 -16.13 -1.76 -9.73
N GLN A 90 -17.42 -1.65 -10.02
CA GLN A 90 -17.93 -1.75 -11.38
C GLN A 90 -17.36 -0.64 -12.27
N ALA A 91 -17.40 0.62 -11.82
CA ALA A 91 -16.87 1.74 -12.61
C ALA A 91 -15.37 1.60 -12.92
N TRP A 92 -14.56 1.18 -11.92
CA TRP A 92 -13.14 0.91 -12.14
C TRP A 92 -12.91 -0.25 -13.09
N ALA A 93 -13.62 -1.37 -12.92
CA ALA A 93 -13.46 -2.55 -13.75
C ALA A 93 -13.84 -2.28 -15.21
N GLU A 94 -14.96 -1.60 -15.45
CA GLU A 94 -15.43 -1.20 -16.79
C GLU A 94 -14.38 -0.35 -17.53
N LEU A 95 -13.89 0.71 -16.88
CA LEU A 95 -12.98 1.65 -17.52
C LEU A 95 -11.58 1.06 -17.72
N LEU A 96 -11.05 0.32 -16.74
CA LEU A 96 -9.77 -0.39 -16.90
C LEU A 96 -9.87 -1.43 -18.03
N HIS A 97 -10.99 -2.14 -18.12
CA HIS A 97 -11.22 -3.11 -19.19
C HIS A 97 -11.24 -2.47 -20.58
N ALA A 98 -11.82 -1.27 -20.72
CA ALA A 98 -11.80 -0.52 -21.97
C ALA A 98 -10.37 -0.20 -22.47
N GLU A 99 -9.40 -0.12 -21.55
CA GLU A 99 -7.97 0.06 -21.84
C GLU A 99 -7.18 -1.28 -21.92
N ASN A 100 -7.87 -2.42 -21.98
CA ASN A 100 -7.30 -3.78 -21.94
C ASN A 100 -6.51 -4.07 -20.65
N LEU A 101 -6.89 -3.46 -19.53
CA LEU A 101 -6.33 -3.73 -18.22
C LEU A 101 -7.30 -4.54 -17.37
N THR A 102 -6.78 -5.56 -16.70
CA THR A 102 -7.56 -6.33 -15.73
C THR A 102 -7.55 -5.59 -14.39
N ALA A 103 -8.72 -5.32 -13.83
CA ALA A 103 -8.87 -4.84 -12.47
C ALA A 103 -8.96 -6.02 -11.48
N ALA A 104 -8.44 -5.85 -10.26
CA ALA A 104 -8.71 -6.77 -9.17
C ALA A 104 -9.08 -6.00 -7.90
N GLN A 105 -10.22 -6.32 -7.31
CA GLN A 105 -10.66 -5.71 -6.06
C GLN A 105 -9.88 -6.31 -4.88
N MET A 106 -9.44 -5.45 -3.96
CA MET A 106 -8.93 -5.87 -2.67
C MET A 106 -9.53 -4.97 -1.58
N LEU A 107 -10.18 -5.57 -0.59
CA LEU A 107 -10.69 -4.87 0.58
C LEU A 107 -9.84 -5.25 1.78
N VAL A 108 -9.33 -4.25 2.48
CA VAL A 108 -8.46 -4.44 3.65
C VAL A 108 -8.84 -3.43 4.72
N THR A 109 -8.58 -3.75 5.97
CA THR A 109 -8.61 -2.76 7.06
C THR A 109 -7.19 -2.25 7.34
N LEU A 110 -7.06 -1.09 7.99
CA LEU A 110 -5.77 -0.66 8.55
C LEU A 110 -5.18 -1.73 9.50
N ASP A 111 -6.02 -2.38 10.31
CA ASP A 111 -5.62 -3.46 11.22
C ASP A 111 -5.07 -4.69 10.49
N ASP A 112 -5.53 -4.97 9.27
CA ASP A 112 -4.96 -6.04 8.43
C ASP A 112 -3.53 -5.73 8.00
N LEU A 113 -3.19 -4.44 7.88
CA LEU A 113 -1.86 -3.98 7.47
C LEU A 113 -0.94 -3.68 8.65
N GLU A 114 -1.46 -3.64 9.87
CA GLU A 114 -0.67 -3.47 11.10
C GLU A 114 -0.40 -4.80 11.83
N ASP A 115 -1.28 -5.79 11.68
CA ASP A 115 -0.99 -7.17 12.11
C ASP A 115 -0.01 -7.86 11.16
N ARG A 116 1.06 -8.43 11.71
CA ARG A 116 2.14 -9.04 10.91
C ARG A 116 1.64 -10.18 10.01
N ARG A 117 0.77 -11.06 10.51
CA ARG A 117 0.34 -12.25 9.76
C ARG A 117 -0.62 -11.86 8.64
N ARG A 118 -1.57 -10.96 8.94
CA ARG A 118 -2.52 -10.45 7.94
C ARG A 118 -1.81 -9.59 6.90
N TYR A 119 -0.81 -8.81 7.32
CA TYR A 119 0.05 -8.03 6.44
C TYR A 119 0.75 -8.92 5.40
N LEU A 120 1.33 -10.06 5.82
CA LEU A 120 1.99 -10.98 4.89
C LEU A 120 1.02 -11.53 3.82
N ASN A 121 -0.22 -11.80 4.19
CA ASN A 121 -1.25 -12.22 3.23
C ASN A 121 -1.56 -11.11 2.22
N ALA A 122 -1.83 -9.89 2.70
CA ALA A 122 -2.15 -8.75 1.83
C ALA A 122 -0.98 -8.42 0.88
N ALA A 123 0.26 -8.40 1.40
CA ALA A 123 1.46 -8.17 0.62
C ALA A 123 1.70 -9.25 -0.45
N ALA A 124 1.48 -10.52 -0.12
CA ALA A 124 1.64 -11.63 -1.06
C ALA A 124 0.61 -11.56 -2.21
N THR A 125 -0.67 -11.33 -1.89
CA THR A 125 -1.73 -11.17 -2.89
C THR A 125 -1.45 -9.96 -3.79
N LEU A 126 -1.14 -8.80 -3.20
CA LEU A 126 -0.84 -7.58 -3.93
C LEU A 126 0.36 -7.76 -4.85
N GLY A 127 1.44 -8.36 -4.35
CA GLY A 127 2.64 -8.66 -5.14
C GLY A 127 2.35 -9.61 -6.32
N ARG A 128 1.48 -10.62 -6.11
CA ARG A 128 1.09 -11.54 -7.18
C ARG A 128 0.24 -10.84 -8.25
N LEU A 129 -0.74 -10.04 -7.87
CA LEU A 129 -1.57 -9.28 -8.81
C LEU A 129 -0.71 -8.35 -9.69
N LEU A 130 0.17 -7.56 -9.07
CA LEU A 130 1.08 -6.68 -9.81
C LEU A 130 2.02 -7.45 -10.74
N GLY A 131 2.51 -8.62 -10.30
CA GLY A 131 3.34 -9.50 -11.12
C GLY A 131 2.60 -10.12 -12.32
N LEU A 132 1.27 -10.21 -12.27
CA LEU A 132 0.42 -10.67 -13.38
C LEU A 132 0.02 -9.53 -14.34
N GLY A 133 0.48 -8.30 -14.11
CA GLY A 133 0.09 -7.13 -14.91
C GLY A 133 -1.33 -6.62 -14.62
N VAL A 134 -1.97 -7.12 -13.56
CA VAL A 134 -3.27 -6.64 -13.08
C VAL A 134 -3.10 -5.29 -12.39
N VAL A 135 -4.10 -4.42 -12.48
CA VAL A 135 -4.20 -3.17 -11.72
C VAL A 135 -5.10 -3.40 -10.49
N PRO A 136 -4.54 -3.55 -9.28
CA PRO A 136 -5.33 -3.71 -8.07
C PRO A 136 -6.06 -2.41 -7.72
N VAL A 137 -7.34 -2.52 -7.38
CA VAL A 137 -8.18 -1.44 -6.86
C VAL A 137 -8.49 -1.76 -5.41
N ILE A 138 -7.79 -1.07 -4.52
CA ILE A 138 -7.87 -1.24 -3.07
C ILE A 138 -8.81 -0.20 -2.48
N ASN A 139 -9.64 -0.62 -1.54
CA ASN A 139 -10.34 0.30 -0.64
C ASN A 139 -10.37 -0.28 0.78
N GLU A 140 -10.67 0.57 1.76
CA GLU A 140 -10.94 0.15 3.13
C GLU A 140 -12.16 -0.79 3.15
N ASN A 141 -12.12 -1.85 3.96
CA ASN A 141 -13.26 -2.73 4.17
C ASN A 141 -14.25 -2.12 5.17
N ASP A 142 -14.79 -0.96 4.80
CA ASP A 142 -15.65 -0.12 5.65
C ASP A 142 -16.90 -0.86 6.17
N SER A 143 -17.38 -1.92 5.48
CA SER A 143 -18.57 -2.68 5.91
C SER A 143 -18.35 -3.57 7.14
N VAL A 144 -17.09 -3.79 7.55
CA VAL A 144 -16.73 -4.56 8.75
C VAL A 144 -15.83 -3.78 9.69
N ALA A 145 -15.58 -2.49 9.41
CA ALA A 145 -14.79 -1.61 10.26
C ALA A 145 -15.59 -1.12 11.48
N THR A 146 -14.93 -0.96 12.63
CA THR A 146 -15.52 -0.49 13.89
C THR A 146 -15.33 1.02 14.08
N GLU A 147 -16.08 1.65 15.00
CA GLU A 147 -15.98 3.10 15.28
C GLU A 147 -14.58 3.58 15.71
N GLU A 148 -13.79 2.68 16.31
CA GLU A 148 -12.42 2.92 16.75
C GLU A 148 -11.48 3.18 15.57
N ILE A 149 -11.82 2.63 14.40
CA ILE A 149 -11.15 2.84 13.12
C ILE A 149 -11.93 3.94 12.40
N ARG A 150 -11.52 5.20 12.60
CA ARG A 150 -12.15 6.34 11.92
C ARG A 150 -12.22 6.09 10.41
N PHE A 151 -13.44 6.07 9.86
CA PHE A 151 -13.67 5.91 8.42
C PHE A 151 -12.87 6.88 7.55
N GLY A 152 -12.23 6.35 6.51
CA GLY A 152 -11.79 7.13 5.36
C GLY A 152 -10.44 7.84 5.47
N ASP A 153 -9.50 7.36 6.29
CA ASP A 153 -8.09 7.76 6.15
C ASP A 153 -7.39 6.93 5.05
N ASN A 154 -7.91 7.04 3.82
CA ASN A 154 -7.34 6.35 2.67
C ASN A 154 -5.92 6.88 2.32
N ASP A 155 -5.51 8.03 2.88
CA ASP A 155 -4.14 8.54 2.74
C ASP A 155 -3.17 7.60 3.51
N ARG A 156 -3.48 7.25 4.77
CA ARG A 156 -2.71 6.24 5.52
C ARG A 156 -2.79 4.86 4.88
N LEU A 157 -3.99 4.46 4.43
CA LEU A 157 -4.15 3.19 3.72
C LEU A 157 -3.23 3.13 2.49
N ALA A 158 -3.17 4.19 1.69
CA ALA A 158 -2.29 4.26 0.52
C ALA A 158 -0.81 4.14 0.87
N ALA A 159 -0.36 4.75 1.96
CA ALA A 159 1.00 4.59 2.44
C ALA A 159 1.30 3.16 2.91
N ARG A 160 0.38 2.52 3.64
CA ARG A 160 0.49 1.12 4.09
C ARG A 160 0.44 0.13 2.92
N VAL A 161 -0.42 0.36 1.93
CA VAL A 161 -0.45 -0.39 0.68
C VAL A 161 0.87 -0.21 -0.06
N GLY A 162 1.44 1.01 -0.10
CA GLY A 162 2.77 1.26 -0.65
C GLY A 162 3.86 0.45 0.05
N GLN A 163 3.82 0.38 1.39
CA GLN A 163 4.72 -0.46 2.17
C GLN A 163 4.53 -1.97 1.90
N ALA A 164 3.28 -2.45 1.80
CA ALA A 164 2.95 -3.84 1.46
C ALA A 164 3.40 -4.22 0.04
N ALA A 165 3.21 -3.30 -0.89
CA ALA A 165 3.63 -3.46 -2.26
C ALA A 165 5.14 -3.28 -2.43
N GLY A 166 5.89 -2.70 -1.48
CA GLY A 166 7.27 -2.27 -1.73
C GLY A 166 7.34 -1.28 -2.90
N ALA A 167 6.46 -0.27 -2.89
CA ALA A 167 6.38 0.75 -3.93
C ALA A 167 7.57 1.72 -3.87
N ASN A 168 7.94 2.29 -5.03
CA ASN A 168 8.93 3.38 -5.08
C ASN A 168 8.28 4.74 -4.82
N GLY A 169 6.99 4.87 -5.13
CA GLY A 169 6.23 6.10 -5.00
C GLY A 169 4.79 5.88 -4.53
N VAL A 170 4.29 6.82 -3.76
CA VAL A 170 2.87 6.96 -3.38
C VAL A 170 2.41 8.35 -3.82
N LEU A 171 1.41 8.44 -4.68
CA LEU A 171 0.83 9.68 -5.15
C LEU A 171 -0.55 9.87 -4.53
N LEU A 172 -0.71 10.90 -3.72
CA LEU A 172 -1.99 11.33 -3.18
C LEU A 172 -2.58 12.40 -4.11
N LEU A 173 -3.56 12.00 -4.95
CA LEU A 173 -4.36 12.96 -5.70
C LEU A 173 -5.41 13.56 -4.75
N SER A 174 -5.33 14.88 -4.54
CA SER A 174 -6.18 15.63 -3.62
C SER A 174 -6.88 16.80 -4.30
N ASP A 175 -7.79 17.43 -3.58
CA ASP A 175 -8.34 18.76 -3.84
C ASP A 175 -7.35 19.92 -3.59
N VAL A 176 -6.24 19.66 -2.90
CA VAL A 176 -5.11 20.58 -2.71
C VAL A 176 -3.95 20.21 -3.63
N ASP A 177 -3.12 21.19 -3.97
CA ASP A 177 -1.97 21.03 -4.89
C ASP A 177 -0.63 20.81 -4.18
N GLY A 178 -0.62 20.70 -2.85
CA GLY A 178 0.58 20.46 -2.07
C GLY A 178 0.44 20.87 -0.60
N LEU A 179 1.58 20.94 0.06
CA LEU A 179 1.76 21.47 1.41
C LEU A 179 2.17 22.94 1.32
N TYR A 180 1.68 23.73 2.28
CA TYR A 180 2.03 25.14 2.44
C TYR A 180 2.60 25.34 3.85
N ASP A 181 3.39 26.39 4.04
CA ASP A 181 3.94 26.78 5.35
C ASP A 181 2.88 27.28 6.35
N SER A 182 1.69 27.61 5.85
CA SER A 182 0.50 28.03 6.58
C SER A 182 -0.75 27.76 5.71
N ASN A 183 -1.96 27.82 6.28
CA ASN A 183 -3.18 27.53 5.52
C ASN A 183 -3.44 28.60 4.42
N PRO A 184 -3.39 28.24 3.12
CA PRO A 184 -3.52 29.19 2.02
C PRO A 184 -4.94 29.74 1.84
N HIS A 185 -5.96 29.12 2.46
CA HIS A 185 -7.32 29.64 2.44
C HIS A 185 -7.53 30.81 3.41
N THR A 186 -6.70 30.92 4.45
CA THR A 186 -6.80 31.95 5.49
C THR A 186 -5.62 32.91 5.49
N ASN A 187 -4.48 32.50 4.94
CA ASN A 187 -3.28 33.33 4.81
C ASN A 187 -2.92 33.49 3.32
N PRO A 188 -3.14 34.67 2.71
CA PRO A 188 -2.78 34.92 1.32
C PRO A 188 -1.26 34.89 1.07
N ASP A 189 -0.44 35.07 2.11
CA ASP A 189 1.02 35.02 2.02
C ASP A 189 1.59 33.59 2.16
N ALA A 190 0.73 32.58 2.27
CA ALA A 190 1.14 31.19 2.42
C ALA A 190 2.02 30.73 1.25
N ARG A 191 3.17 30.14 1.56
CA ARG A 191 4.14 29.69 0.55
C ARG A 191 4.06 28.19 0.37
N HIS A 192 3.99 27.79 -0.89
CA HIS A 192 4.01 26.39 -1.26
C HIS A 192 5.37 25.75 -0.98
N ILE A 193 5.35 24.55 -0.41
CA ILE A 193 6.55 23.75 -0.11
C ILE A 193 6.67 22.67 -1.19
N GLU A 194 7.57 22.85 -2.14
CA GLU A 194 7.72 21.91 -3.27
C GLU A 194 8.36 20.58 -2.87
N ARG A 195 9.24 20.60 -1.86
CA ARG A 195 10.04 19.44 -1.48
C ARG A 195 10.30 19.41 0.02
N VAL A 196 10.08 18.24 0.62
CA VAL A 196 10.30 17.96 2.04
C VAL A 196 11.32 16.83 2.16
N GLU A 197 12.56 17.19 2.53
CA GLU A 197 13.65 16.24 2.77
C GLU A 197 13.56 15.54 4.14
N ARG A 198 13.04 16.25 5.15
CA ARG A 198 12.88 15.73 6.52
C ARG A 198 11.48 16.03 7.01
N ILE A 199 10.70 14.98 7.28
CA ILE A 199 9.29 15.12 7.64
C ILE A 199 9.06 15.80 8.99
N ASP A 200 10.01 15.67 9.92
CA ASP A 200 9.92 16.29 11.25
C ASP A 200 9.91 17.83 11.16
N ALA A 201 10.52 18.40 10.11
CA ALA A 201 10.51 19.84 9.87
C ALA A 201 9.11 20.41 9.54
N VAL A 202 8.18 19.56 9.09
CA VAL A 202 6.84 19.98 8.66
C VAL A 202 5.71 19.39 9.51
N SER A 203 6.04 18.61 10.54
CA SER A 203 5.04 17.88 11.33
C SER A 203 4.09 18.79 12.12
N GLY A 204 4.55 20.00 12.47
CA GLY A 204 3.74 21.02 13.13
C GLY A 204 2.96 21.94 12.18
N MET A 205 3.12 21.81 10.86
CA MET A 205 2.47 22.68 9.86
C MET A 205 1.05 22.25 9.51
N ALA A 206 0.60 21.08 9.99
CA ALA A 206 -0.78 20.65 9.79
C ALA A 206 -1.67 21.22 10.89
N ASP A 207 -2.39 22.30 10.58
CA ASP A 207 -3.46 22.80 11.44
C ASP A 207 -4.57 21.74 11.58
N GLY A 208 -5.01 21.48 12.81
CA GLY A 208 -6.06 20.50 13.11
C GLY A 208 -7.48 20.91 12.68
N GLY A 209 -7.64 22.07 12.06
CA GLY A 209 -8.93 22.64 11.64
C GLY A 209 -9.18 22.49 10.14
N SER A 210 -9.58 21.33 9.66
CA SER A 210 -10.07 21.18 8.28
C SER A 210 -11.51 21.71 8.16
N ALA A 211 -11.70 22.77 7.36
CA ALA A 211 -12.99 23.44 7.13
C ALA A 211 -13.90 22.77 6.08
N SER A 212 -13.52 21.63 5.51
CA SER A 212 -14.28 20.94 4.46
C SER A 212 -14.97 19.69 5.01
N GLY A 213 -16.23 19.82 5.44
CA GLY A 213 -17.07 18.78 6.05
C GLY A 213 -17.40 17.54 5.18
N MET A 214 -16.60 17.22 4.15
CA MET A 214 -16.77 16.02 3.31
C MET A 214 -15.52 15.13 3.18
N GLY A 215 -14.34 15.56 3.63
CA GLY A 215 -13.11 14.76 3.65
C GLY A 215 -12.63 14.52 5.09
N SER A 216 -12.58 13.26 5.54
CA SER A 216 -12.14 12.90 6.90
C SER A 216 -10.62 12.99 7.12
N GLY A 217 -9.83 13.31 6.09
CA GLY A 217 -8.36 13.36 6.13
C GLY A 217 -7.79 14.68 5.58
N GLY A 218 -7.61 15.67 6.45
CA GLY A 218 -6.96 16.94 6.13
C GLY A 218 -5.45 16.81 5.92
N MET A 219 -4.71 17.92 6.03
CA MET A 219 -3.25 17.92 5.88
C MET A 219 -2.55 17.02 6.91
N VAL A 220 -3.11 16.90 8.12
CA VAL A 220 -2.61 16.01 9.18
C VAL A 220 -2.49 14.55 8.69
N SER A 221 -3.52 14.04 8.04
CA SER A 221 -3.55 12.65 7.55
C SER A 221 -2.58 12.44 6.38
N LYS A 222 -2.42 13.44 5.51
CA LYS A 222 -1.42 13.42 4.42
C LYS A 222 0.02 13.42 4.93
N ILE A 223 0.32 14.21 5.97
CA ILE A 223 1.64 14.17 6.63
C ILE A 223 1.85 12.82 7.34
N ALA A 224 0.83 12.26 8.00
CA ALA A 224 0.93 10.93 8.60
C ALA A 224 1.22 9.85 7.54
N ALA A 225 0.53 9.90 6.40
CA ALA A 225 0.78 9.03 5.26
C ALA A 225 2.20 9.21 4.70
N ALA A 226 2.66 10.45 4.57
CA ALA A 226 4.03 10.76 4.16
C ALA A 226 5.05 10.10 5.08
N ARG A 227 4.84 10.13 6.40
CA ARG A 227 5.72 9.48 7.39
C ARG A 227 5.83 7.99 7.18
N ILE A 228 4.69 7.33 6.95
CA ILE A 228 4.64 5.89 6.71
C ILE A 228 5.38 5.55 5.41
N ALA A 229 5.14 6.31 4.34
CA ALA A 229 5.74 6.06 3.03
C ALA A 229 7.27 6.28 3.04
N VAL A 230 7.73 7.43 3.55
CA VAL A 230 9.16 7.78 3.53
C VAL A 230 10.01 6.87 4.42
N SER A 231 9.48 6.45 5.57
CA SER A 231 10.16 5.47 6.43
C SER A 231 10.22 4.08 5.80
N ALA A 232 9.21 3.72 5.00
CA ALA A 232 9.21 2.49 4.19
C ALA A 232 10.10 2.57 2.93
N GLY A 233 10.79 3.69 2.70
CA GLY A 233 11.67 3.88 1.55
C GLY A 233 10.96 4.31 0.26
N ALA A 234 9.68 4.69 0.33
CA ALA A 234 8.91 5.19 -0.80
C ALA A 234 8.82 6.72 -0.76
N HIS A 235 8.98 7.38 -1.92
CA HIS A 235 8.65 8.80 -2.02
C HIS A 235 7.14 8.97 -1.91
N LEU A 236 6.68 10.09 -1.33
CA LEU A 236 5.27 10.44 -1.37
C LEU A 236 5.08 11.80 -2.05
N ALA A 237 4.12 11.92 -2.94
CA ALA A 237 3.74 13.19 -3.54
C ALA A 237 2.30 13.54 -3.20
N ILE A 238 2.03 14.82 -2.91
CA ILE A 238 0.69 15.39 -2.84
C ILE A 238 0.54 16.30 -4.05
N ALA A 239 -0.48 16.05 -4.87
CA ALA A 239 -0.75 16.85 -6.06
C ALA A 239 -2.25 17.02 -6.25
N SER A 240 -2.64 18.06 -6.99
CA SER A 240 -4.04 18.25 -7.35
C SER A 240 -4.50 17.15 -8.29
N GLY A 241 -5.60 16.50 -7.94
CA GLY A 241 -6.32 15.59 -8.82
C GLY A 241 -7.47 16.25 -9.57
N ARG A 242 -7.70 17.56 -9.44
CA ARG A 242 -8.81 18.27 -10.13
C ARG A 242 -8.56 18.52 -11.61
N ILE A 243 -7.34 18.24 -12.07
CA ILE A 243 -6.94 18.39 -13.46
C ILE A 243 -7.28 17.14 -14.26
N ASP A 244 -7.49 17.33 -15.57
CA ASP A 244 -7.61 16.22 -16.51
C ASP A 244 -6.26 15.55 -16.72
N HIS A 245 -6.28 14.22 -16.89
CA HIS A 245 -5.09 13.41 -17.06
C HIS A 245 -4.03 13.68 -15.96
N PRO A 246 -4.37 13.48 -14.67
CA PRO A 246 -3.54 13.93 -13.56
C PRO A 246 -2.19 13.23 -13.43
N LEU A 247 -1.97 12.10 -14.11
CA LEU A 247 -0.65 11.44 -14.11
C LEU A 247 0.19 11.86 -15.33
N SER A 248 -0.43 12.32 -16.42
CA SER A 248 0.30 12.78 -17.61
C SER A 248 0.56 14.29 -17.60
N THR A 249 -0.34 15.06 -17.01
CA THR A 249 -0.29 16.52 -16.96
C THR A 249 0.65 17.02 -15.85
N PRO A 250 1.64 17.89 -16.16
CA PRO A 250 2.45 18.53 -15.13
C PRO A 250 1.58 19.37 -14.19
N ALA A 251 1.73 19.15 -12.88
CA ALA A 251 1.01 19.88 -11.85
C ALA A 251 1.96 20.32 -10.75
N ARG A 252 1.61 21.42 -10.07
CA ARG A 252 2.23 21.77 -8.79
C ARG A 252 2.00 20.63 -7.79
N HIS A 253 3.02 20.34 -6.99
CA HIS A 253 3.01 19.24 -6.04
C HIS A 253 4.07 19.44 -4.96
N THR A 254 3.86 18.79 -3.82
CA THR A 254 4.89 18.58 -2.79
C THR A 254 5.41 17.16 -2.88
N ILE A 255 6.73 16.97 -2.96
CA ILE A 255 7.36 15.66 -2.79
C ILE A 255 8.01 15.55 -1.41
N PHE A 256 7.60 14.51 -0.67
CA PHE A 256 8.28 13.99 0.50
C PHE A 256 9.31 12.97 0.05
N VAL A 257 10.56 13.21 0.41
CA VAL A 257 11.67 12.41 -0.05
C VAL A 257 11.76 11.16 0.82
N ALA A 258 11.80 9.98 0.19
CA ALA A 258 12.09 8.74 0.87
C ALA A 258 13.36 8.91 1.70
N GLU A 259 13.33 8.45 2.94
CA GLU A 259 14.56 8.30 3.69
C GLU A 259 15.48 7.36 2.91
N LYS A 260 16.79 7.59 2.95
CA LYS A 260 17.77 6.65 2.37
C LYS A 260 17.72 5.37 3.20
N SER A 261 16.74 4.53 2.89
CA SER A 261 16.14 3.58 3.84
C SER A 261 15.78 2.26 3.15
N ALA A 262 16.78 1.62 2.53
CA ALA A 262 16.97 0.21 2.87
C ALA A 262 17.15 0.02 4.40
N PRO A 263 17.76 0.97 5.13
CA PRO A 263 17.86 0.97 6.59
C PRO A 263 16.60 0.78 7.44
N ALA A 264 15.44 1.43 7.33
CA ALA A 264 14.46 1.38 8.43
C ALA A 264 13.72 0.03 8.55
N ARG A 265 13.28 -0.58 7.44
CA ARG A 265 12.68 -1.93 7.46
C ARG A 265 13.72 -3.01 7.71
N LYS A 266 14.92 -2.88 7.10
CA LYS A 266 16.03 -3.79 7.42
C LYS A 266 16.55 -3.60 8.83
N ALA A 267 16.52 -2.41 9.42
CA ALA A 267 16.88 -2.11 10.81
C ALA A 267 15.78 -2.50 11.79
N TRP A 268 14.51 -2.55 11.37
CA TRP A 268 13.46 -3.16 12.19
C TRP A 268 13.60 -4.69 12.23
N LEU A 269 13.97 -5.32 11.11
CA LEU A 269 14.32 -6.75 11.07
C LEU A 269 15.68 -7.02 11.75
N ALA A 270 16.67 -6.13 11.62
CA ALA A 270 18.04 -6.25 12.13
C ALA A 270 18.23 -5.72 13.57
N GLY A 271 17.32 -4.89 14.08
CA GLY A 271 17.45 -4.19 15.36
C GLY A 271 16.30 -4.50 16.32
N GLY A 272 16.65 -4.97 17.51
CA GLY A 272 15.80 -4.91 18.71
C GLY A 272 14.74 -6.00 18.90
N LEU A 273 14.48 -6.86 17.92
CA LEU A 273 13.56 -7.99 18.08
C LEU A 273 14.32 -9.29 18.31
N THR A 274 14.02 -9.99 19.40
CA THR A 274 14.52 -11.33 19.67
C THR A 274 13.96 -12.28 18.60
N ALA A 275 14.83 -12.81 17.76
CA ALA A 275 14.45 -13.85 16.80
C ALA A 275 13.88 -15.05 17.55
N ARG A 276 12.78 -15.61 17.05
CA ARG A 276 12.09 -16.76 17.65
C ARG A 276 12.67 -18.10 17.20
N GLY A 277 13.50 -18.08 16.17
CA GLY A 277 14.23 -19.23 15.64
C GLY A 277 15.19 -18.85 14.53
N ALA A 278 15.76 -19.87 13.90
CA ALA A 278 16.77 -19.74 12.85
C ALA A 278 16.51 -20.75 11.72
N ILE A 279 16.81 -20.35 10.49
CA ILE A 279 16.83 -21.22 9.31
C ILE A 279 18.26 -21.26 8.79
N MET A 280 18.86 -22.45 8.78
CA MET A 280 20.21 -22.66 8.25
C MET A 280 20.12 -22.89 6.75
N VAL A 281 21.07 -22.36 6.01
CA VAL A 281 21.06 -22.40 4.54
C VAL A 281 22.41 -22.83 3.97
N ASP A 282 22.39 -23.40 2.76
CA ASP A 282 23.61 -23.72 2.04
C ASP A 282 24.26 -22.48 1.40
N ALA A 283 25.46 -22.67 0.82
CA ALA A 283 26.18 -21.59 0.14
C ALA A 283 25.50 -21.10 -1.16
N GLY A 284 24.63 -21.91 -1.78
CA GLY A 284 23.84 -21.52 -2.93
C GLY A 284 22.74 -20.53 -2.55
N ALA A 285 21.97 -20.86 -1.52
CA ALA A 285 20.96 -19.99 -0.94
C ALA A 285 21.58 -18.70 -0.40
N ALA A 286 22.71 -18.77 0.32
CA ALA A 286 23.39 -17.57 0.81
C ALA A 286 23.76 -16.60 -0.34
N ARG A 287 24.26 -17.11 -1.47
CA ARG A 287 24.54 -16.30 -2.67
C ARG A 287 23.26 -15.73 -3.29
N ALA A 288 22.23 -16.55 -3.44
CA ALA A 288 20.95 -16.10 -3.99
C ALA A 288 20.33 -14.96 -3.16
N LEU A 289 20.43 -15.04 -1.83
CA LEU A 289 19.97 -13.98 -0.92
C LEU A 289 20.78 -12.69 -1.10
N ALA A 290 22.11 -12.79 -1.27
CA ALA A 290 22.97 -11.63 -1.53
C ALA A 290 22.62 -10.93 -2.86
N GLU A 291 22.11 -11.67 -3.84
CA GLU A 291 21.60 -11.14 -5.12
C GLU A 291 20.16 -10.56 -5.01
N GLY A 292 19.54 -10.61 -3.83
CA GLY A 292 18.21 -10.07 -3.58
C GLY A 292 17.05 -11.04 -3.82
N ASN A 293 17.32 -12.35 -3.92
CA ASN A 293 16.28 -13.36 -4.06
C ASN A 293 15.61 -13.71 -2.71
N SER A 294 14.49 -14.43 -2.80
CA SER A 294 13.80 -14.99 -1.63
C SER A 294 14.51 -16.24 -1.11
N LEU A 295 14.32 -16.58 0.16
CA LEU A 295 14.76 -17.87 0.70
C LEU A 295 13.78 -18.97 0.31
N LEU A 296 14.19 -19.89 -0.57
CA LEU A 296 13.41 -21.06 -0.97
C LEU A 296 13.75 -22.27 -0.10
N ALA A 297 12.81 -23.20 0.03
CA ALA A 297 13.00 -24.38 0.87
C ALA A 297 14.10 -25.33 0.37
N ALA A 298 14.33 -25.37 -0.96
CA ALA A 298 15.38 -26.16 -1.59
C ALA A 298 16.80 -25.85 -1.08
N GLY A 299 17.06 -24.61 -0.65
CA GLY A 299 18.37 -24.20 -0.12
C GLY A 299 18.44 -24.07 1.40
N ALA A 300 17.36 -24.44 2.11
CA ALA A 300 17.38 -24.57 3.56
C ALA A 300 17.92 -25.96 3.95
N THR A 301 18.73 -26.02 4.99
CA THR A 301 19.41 -27.25 5.45
C THR A 301 18.94 -27.70 6.83
N ALA A 302 18.49 -26.78 7.68
CA ALA A 302 17.92 -27.09 8.99
C ALA A 302 17.04 -25.92 9.49
N VAL A 303 16.18 -26.18 10.47
CA VAL A 303 15.37 -25.17 11.17
C VAL A 303 15.51 -25.37 12.68
N GLN A 304 15.80 -24.29 13.41
CA GLN A 304 15.99 -24.27 14.86
C GLN A 304 14.97 -23.34 15.55
N GLY A 305 14.62 -23.68 16.78
CA GLY A 305 13.65 -22.94 17.59
C GLY A 305 12.19 -23.31 17.27
N HIS A 306 11.28 -22.57 17.91
CA HIS A 306 9.83 -22.68 17.71
C HIS A 306 9.26 -21.31 17.42
N PHE A 307 8.67 -21.18 16.24
CA PHE A 307 8.14 -19.93 15.73
C PHE A 307 6.87 -20.20 14.93
N ALA A 308 6.00 -19.20 14.93
CA ALA A 308 4.82 -19.16 14.09
C ALA A 308 5.12 -18.37 12.81
N ARG A 309 4.23 -18.51 11.83
CA ARG A 309 4.23 -17.62 10.67
C ARG A 309 4.18 -16.14 11.10
N GLY A 310 4.97 -15.32 10.43
CA GLY A 310 5.13 -13.89 10.71
C GLY A 310 6.08 -13.56 11.85
N ASP A 311 6.62 -14.56 12.56
CA ASP A 311 7.69 -14.34 13.52
C ASP A 311 9.00 -14.03 12.80
N LEU A 312 9.82 -13.22 13.47
CA LEU A 312 11.17 -12.92 13.03
C LEU A 312 12.06 -14.15 13.26
N VAL A 313 12.76 -14.58 12.21
CA VAL A 313 13.77 -15.63 12.25
C VAL A 313 15.10 -15.12 11.70
N THR A 314 16.21 -15.67 12.19
CA THR A 314 17.52 -15.45 11.55
C THR A 314 17.73 -16.42 10.40
N VAL A 315 18.56 -16.03 9.45
CA VAL A 315 19.06 -16.90 8.38
C VAL A 315 20.55 -17.09 8.61
N GLU A 316 20.94 -18.33 8.88
CA GLU A 316 22.31 -18.72 9.22
C GLU A 316 22.98 -19.33 7.98
N GLY A 317 23.99 -18.64 7.45
CA GLY A 317 24.86 -19.17 6.42
C GLY A 317 26.01 -19.99 7.01
N PRO A 318 26.88 -20.56 6.16
CA PRO A 318 28.03 -21.35 6.61
C PRO A 318 28.99 -20.61 7.57
N ASN A 319 29.03 -19.27 7.48
CA ASN A 319 29.95 -18.42 8.24
C ASN A 319 29.24 -17.60 9.35
N GLY A 320 27.98 -17.92 9.68
CA GLY A 320 27.17 -17.23 10.67
C GLY A 320 25.94 -16.53 10.09
N THR A 321 25.33 -15.63 10.88
CA THR A 321 24.06 -15.00 10.51
C THR A 321 24.24 -14.02 9.35
N ILE A 322 23.54 -14.27 8.24
CA ILE A 322 23.65 -13.47 7.02
C ILE A 322 22.41 -12.60 6.77
N ALA A 323 21.27 -12.96 7.36
CA ALA A 323 20.04 -12.21 7.20
C ALA A 323 19.08 -12.41 8.37
N ARG A 324 18.04 -11.59 8.41
CA ARG A 324 16.84 -11.79 9.23
C ARG A 324 15.60 -11.58 8.38
N GLY A 325 14.52 -12.25 8.69
CA GLY A 325 13.27 -12.08 7.95
C GLY A 325 12.05 -12.67 8.64
N LEU A 326 10.88 -12.40 8.08
CA LEU A 326 9.62 -12.93 8.58
C LEU A 326 9.35 -14.28 7.92
N SER A 327 9.12 -15.31 8.74
CA SER A 327 8.81 -16.64 8.22
C SER A 327 7.41 -16.68 7.57
N GLU A 328 7.31 -17.26 6.38
CA GLU A 328 6.04 -17.51 5.69
C GLU A 328 5.33 -18.78 6.15
N TYR A 329 6.01 -19.59 6.96
CA TYR A 329 5.52 -20.85 7.55
C TYR A 329 5.79 -20.88 9.05
N ASP A 330 5.09 -21.73 9.80
CA ASP A 330 5.52 -22.06 11.16
C ASP A 330 6.73 -23.01 11.16
N SER A 331 7.34 -23.21 12.32
CA SER A 331 8.54 -24.05 12.45
C SER A 331 8.33 -25.52 12.09
N THR A 332 7.10 -26.04 12.19
CA THR A 332 6.77 -27.44 11.87
C THR A 332 6.71 -27.61 10.36
N GLU A 333 5.94 -26.76 9.68
CA GLU A 333 5.85 -26.73 8.22
C GLU A 333 7.22 -26.42 7.60
N ALA A 334 7.94 -25.42 8.12
CA ALA A 334 9.27 -25.06 7.61
C ALA A 334 10.26 -26.24 7.68
N ARG A 335 10.19 -27.07 8.74
CA ARG A 335 10.99 -28.31 8.86
C ARG A 335 10.59 -29.37 7.84
N ALA A 336 9.30 -29.54 7.58
CA ALA A 336 8.81 -30.51 6.61
C ALA A 336 9.23 -30.16 5.16
N LEU A 337 9.42 -28.87 4.87
CA LEU A 337 9.76 -28.37 3.54
C LEU A 337 11.27 -28.35 3.23
N ILE A 338 12.16 -28.60 4.19
CA ILE A 338 13.62 -28.48 4.01
C ILE A 338 14.11 -29.32 2.83
N GLY A 339 14.88 -28.70 1.91
CA GLY A 339 15.46 -29.35 0.74
C GLY A 339 14.46 -29.70 -0.36
N THR A 340 13.17 -29.39 -0.18
CA THR A 340 12.13 -29.76 -1.15
C THR A 340 12.00 -28.74 -2.28
N ARG A 341 11.61 -29.23 -3.45
CA ARG A 341 11.26 -28.38 -4.60
C ARG A 341 9.83 -27.86 -4.46
N SER A 342 9.55 -26.68 -5.02
CA SER A 342 8.24 -26.02 -4.92
C SER A 342 7.06 -26.87 -5.43
N ASP A 343 7.30 -27.74 -6.41
CA ASP A 343 6.31 -28.67 -6.97
C ASP A 343 5.91 -29.82 -6.03
N GLN A 344 6.70 -30.09 -4.99
CA GLN A 344 6.46 -31.15 -4.00
C GLN A 344 5.76 -30.65 -2.73
N GLN A 345 5.78 -29.34 -2.49
CA GLN A 345 5.40 -28.76 -1.20
C GLN A 345 3.92 -28.94 -0.87
N ALA A 346 3.04 -28.90 -1.88
CA ALA A 346 1.60 -29.05 -1.68
C ALA A 346 1.23 -30.42 -1.08
N GLU A 347 1.89 -31.48 -1.55
CA GLU A 347 1.68 -32.84 -1.06
C GLU A 347 2.17 -33.00 0.38
N ILE A 348 3.34 -32.42 0.69
CA ILE A 348 3.94 -32.47 2.04
C ILE A 348 3.09 -31.72 3.07
N LEU A 349 2.53 -30.57 2.68
CA LEU A 349 1.74 -29.71 3.57
C LEU A 349 0.28 -30.15 3.70
N GLY A 350 -0.25 -30.84 2.69
CA GLY A 350 -1.70 -31.10 2.58
C GLY A 350 -2.52 -29.86 2.22
N HIS A 351 -1.88 -28.74 1.85
CA HIS A 351 -2.53 -27.52 1.36
C HIS A 351 -1.61 -26.75 0.39
N ALA A 352 -2.15 -25.71 -0.23
CA ALA A 352 -1.40 -24.89 -1.18
C ALA A 352 -0.16 -24.24 -0.51
N PRO A 353 1.04 -24.37 -1.11
CA PRO A 353 2.26 -23.81 -0.56
C PRO A 353 2.36 -22.29 -0.81
N ARG A 354 3.15 -21.62 0.03
CA ARG A 354 3.63 -20.26 -0.16
C ARG A 354 4.84 -20.24 -1.09
N ALA A 355 5.08 -19.10 -1.74
CA ALA A 355 6.12 -18.97 -2.75
C ALA A 355 7.57 -19.12 -2.23
N ALA A 356 7.80 -18.93 -0.93
CA ALA A 356 9.13 -18.95 -0.31
C ALA A 356 9.01 -19.26 1.20
N LEU A 357 10.11 -19.69 1.84
CA LEU A 357 10.20 -19.75 3.30
C LEU A 357 10.28 -18.34 3.91
N ILE A 358 11.05 -17.45 3.27
CA ILE A 358 11.08 -16.01 3.56
C ILE A 358 11.10 -15.27 2.22
N HIS A 359 10.11 -14.43 1.99
CA HIS A 359 10.05 -13.62 0.76
C HIS A 359 11.09 -12.48 0.80
N ARG A 360 11.71 -12.13 -0.33
CA ARG A 360 12.75 -11.08 -0.42
C ARG A 360 12.33 -9.72 0.15
N ASN A 361 11.05 -9.36 0.02
CA ASN A 361 10.51 -8.10 0.57
C ASN A 361 10.40 -8.13 2.10
N HIS A 362 10.48 -9.31 2.70
CA HIS A 362 10.37 -9.58 4.13
C HIS A 362 11.70 -10.05 4.71
N LEU A 363 12.81 -9.79 4.00
CA LEU A 363 14.17 -10.22 4.33
C LEU A 363 15.12 -9.02 4.36
N ALA A 364 16.04 -9.04 5.31
CA ALA A 364 17.07 -8.05 5.53
C ALA A 364 18.43 -8.74 5.66
N LEU A 365 19.33 -8.48 4.72
CA LEU A 365 20.74 -8.87 4.84
C LEU A 365 21.43 -8.08 5.97
N LEU A 366 22.37 -8.72 6.66
CA LEU A 366 23.17 -8.15 7.74
C LEU A 366 24.54 -7.66 7.28
#